data_AF-A0A2W0BLA0-F1
#
_entry.id   AF-A0A2W0BLA0-F1
#
_cell.length_a   1.000
_cell.length_b   1.000
_cell.length_c   1.000
_cell.angle_alpha   90.00
_cell.angle_beta   90.00
_cell.angle_gamma   90.00
#
_symmetry.space_group_name_H-M   'P 1'
#
loop_
_entity.id
_entity.type
_entity.pdbx_description
1 polymer ?
#
loop_
_entity_poly.entity_id
_entity_poly.type
_entity_poly.pdbx_seq_one_letter_code
_entity_poly.pdbx_strand_id
1 'polypeptide(L)'
;MLVIPCLISPISLHGQGRRKKQSPQTPQTNQSRDQISGMYSFLREGEFVQITVEEGKVSGFVSRFGERDSDRGVFLDQFFSKASLDGKKLSFTTKSIHGTWYEFAGVIGRGEGKTPDKEGYWSIPGTLKQFDLDDNKNVTSKSREVTLKSFPQNLEDAESPKQ
;
A
#
# COMPACT_ATOMS: atom_id res chain seq x y z
N MET A 1 30.15 85.87 3.09
CA MET A 1 29.54 85.59 1.77
C MET A 1 29.58 84.09 1.54
N LEU A 2 28.58 83.38 1.00
CA LEU A 2 27.20 83.63 0.63
C LEU A 2 26.66 82.24 0.19
N VAL A 3 25.62 81.74 0.89
CA VAL A 3 24.42 81.03 0.41
C VAL A 3 24.50 79.67 -0.34
N ILE A 4 23.58 78.81 0.11
CA ILE A 4 23.17 77.43 -0.22
C ILE A 4 22.38 77.39 -1.57
N PRO A 5 22.28 76.24 -2.28
CA PRO A 5 21.02 75.46 -2.29
C PRO A 5 21.29 73.92 -2.35
N CYS A 6 20.71 73.05 -1.51
CA CYS A 6 19.33 72.52 -1.42
C CYS A 6 18.88 71.63 -2.61
N LEU A 7 18.19 70.53 -2.23
CA LEU A 7 17.50 69.49 -3.02
C LEU A 7 18.43 68.30 -3.38
N ILE A 8 18.10 67.01 -3.19
CA ILE A 8 16.84 66.28 -3.42
C ILE A 8 16.92 64.90 -2.69
N SER A 9 15.87 64.44 -2.02
CA SER A 9 15.69 63.01 -1.61
C SER A 9 15.15 62.19 -2.81
N PRO A 10 15.26 60.84 -2.87
CA PRO A 10 14.27 60.00 -2.14
C PRO A 10 14.62 58.50 -1.85
N ILE A 11 13.75 57.88 -1.03
CA ILE A 11 13.14 56.54 -1.18
C ILE A 11 13.92 55.23 -0.87
N SER A 12 13.20 54.44 -0.04
CA SER A 12 13.13 52.97 0.11
C SER A 12 14.30 52.14 0.63
N LEU A 13 14.08 51.72 1.89
CA LEU A 13 14.41 50.41 2.43
C LEU A 13 14.18 49.31 1.38
N HIS A 14 15.27 48.72 0.88
CA HIS A 14 15.20 47.52 0.07
C HIS A 14 14.98 46.31 0.98
N GLY A 15 13.78 45.78 0.94
CA GLY A 15 13.54 44.39 1.28
C GLY A 15 14.12 43.47 0.20
N GLN A 16 14.62 42.31 0.62
CA GLN A 16 14.33 41.03 -0.04
C GLN A 16 14.76 39.89 0.89
N GLY A 17 13.75 39.31 1.54
CA GLY A 17 13.87 38.10 2.31
C GLY A 17 14.39 36.95 1.43
N ARG A 18 15.22 36.10 2.04
CA ARG A 18 15.65 34.83 1.47
C ARG A 18 14.42 33.97 1.16
N ARG A 19 14.00 33.97 -0.10
CA ARG A 19 13.06 32.99 -0.65
C ARG A 19 13.77 31.64 -0.69
N LYS A 20 13.59 30.83 0.37
CA LYS A 20 13.86 29.39 0.28
C LYS A 20 13.05 28.88 -0.90
N LYS A 21 13.73 28.26 -1.87
CA LYS A 21 13.09 27.50 -2.96
C LYS A 21 12.36 26.33 -2.31
N GLN A 22 11.10 26.55 -1.95
CA GLN A 22 10.18 25.49 -1.59
C GLN A 22 9.71 24.90 -2.91
N SER A 23 10.28 23.75 -3.25
CA SER A 23 9.77 22.86 -4.29
C SER A 23 8.26 22.70 -4.07
N PRO A 24 7.42 22.76 -5.12
CA PRO A 24 6.01 22.43 -4.96
C PRO A 24 5.93 20.96 -4.55
N GLN A 25 5.64 20.70 -3.28
CA GLN A 25 5.13 19.40 -2.87
C GLN A 25 3.69 19.36 -3.32
N THR A 26 3.47 18.79 -4.50
CA THR A 26 2.15 18.45 -5.00
C THR A 26 1.43 17.61 -3.94
N PRO A 27 0.17 17.90 -3.58
CA PRO A 27 -0.62 17.09 -2.64
C PRO A 27 -1.08 15.74 -3.25
N GLN A 28 -0.26 15.12 -4.10
CA GLN A 28 -0.57 13.85 -4.77
C GLN A 28 -0.44 12.63 -3.84
N THR A 29 0.14 12.77 -2.65
CA THR A 29 0.52 11.64 -1.80
C THR A 29 -0.62 11.03 -0.98
N ASN A 30 -1.66 11.79 -0.62
CA ASN A 30 -2.76 11.23 0.18
C ASN A 30 -3.77 10.50 -0.70
N GLN A 31 -4.16 11.10 -1.84
CA GLN A 31 -5.10 10.47 -2.77
C GLN A 31 -4.55 9.15 -3.35
N SER A 32 -3.25 9.05 -3.63
CA SER A 32 -2.67 7.80 -4.15
C SER A 32 -2.59 6.68 -3.11
N ARG A 33 -2.60 7.00 -1.81
CA ARG A 33 -2.45 6.02 -0.73
C ARG A 33 -3.77 5.33 -0.42
N ASP A 34 -4.85 6.09 -0.37
CA ASP A 34 -6.19 5.53 -0.14
C ASP A 34 -6.67 4.71 -1.36
N GLN A 35 -6.14 4.99 -2.55
CA GLN A 35 -6.47 4.29 -3.80
C GLN A 35 -6.03 2.82 -3.85
N ILE A 36 -5.14 2.38 -2.95
CA ILE A 36 -4.70 0.97 -2.88
C ILE A 36 -5.50 0.17 -1.83
N SER A 37 -6.48 0.80 -1.19
CA SER A 37 -7.46 0.06 -0.40
C SER A 37 -8.30 -0.81 -1.33
N GLY A 38 -8.51 -2.07 -0.95
CA GLY A 38 -9.29 -3.02 -1.72
C GLY A 38 -8.89 -4.47 -1.51
N MET A 39 -9.47 -5.32 -2.33
CA MET A 39 -9.23 -6.77 -2.34
C MET A 39 -8.22 -7.11 -3.42
N TYR A 40 -7.34 -8.07 -3.14
CA TYR A 40 -6.25 -8.47 -4.02
C TYR A 40 -6.15 -9.99 -4.12
N SER A 41 -6.15 -10.54 -5.33
CA SER A 41 -5.75 -11.94 -5.60
C SER A 41 -4.24 -12.09 -5.55
N PHE A 42 -3.71 -13.29 -5.28
CA PHE A 42 -2.25 -13.49 -5.25
C PHE A 42 -1.71 -14.88 -5.57
N LEU A 43 -2.29 -15.95 -5.02
CA LEU A 43 -1.68 -17.30 -5.06
C LEU A 43 -2.57 -18.33 -5.75
N ARG A 44 -3.78 -18.49 -5.24
CA ARG A 44 -4.78 -19.44 -5.74
C ARG A 44 -6.11 -18.73 -5.87
N GLU A 45 -6.94 -19.26 -6.75
CA GLU A 45 -8.32 -18.84 -6.83
C GLU A 45 -9.00 -19.01 -5.47
N GLY A 46 -9.78 -18.00 -5.07
CA GLY A 46 -10.41 -17.94 -3.74
C GLY A 46 -9.50 -17.43 -2.61
N GLU A 47 -8.18 -17.36 -2.79
CA GLU A 47 -7.28 -16.74 -1.79
C GLU A 47 -7.08 -15.26 -2.12
N PHE A 48 -7.28 -14.40 -1.13
CA PHE A 48 -7.14 -12.96 -1.32
C PHE A 48 -6.56 -12.25 -0.09
N VAL A 49 -6.12 -11.02 -0.32
CA VAL A 49 -5.72 -10.07 0.71
C VAL A 49 -6.67 -8.87 0.65
N GLN A 50 -7.22 -8.49 1.80
CA GLN A 50 -7.82 -7.17 1.95
C GLN A 50 -6.75 -6.22 2.47
N ILE A 51 -6.62 -5.06 1.83
CA ILE A 51 -5.81 -3.95 2.31
C ILE A 51 -6.74 -2.76 2.55
N THR A 52 -6.61 -2.13 3.70
CA THR A 52 -7.27 -0.88 4.04
C THR A 52 -6.19 0.13 4.44
N VAL A 53 -6.19 1.28 3.78
CA VAL A 53 -5.35 2.43 4.10
C VAL A 53 -6.26 3.56 4.57
N GLU A 54 -6.13 3.93 5.84
CA GLU A 54 -6.91 5.00 6.47
C GLU A 54 -5.99 5.87 7.31
N GLU A 55 -5.99 7.18 7.05
CA GLU A 55 -5.17 8.17 7.77
C GLU A 55 -3.67 7.79 7.84
N GLY A 56 -3.16 7.11 6.80
CA GLY A 56 -1.78 6.63 6.73
C GLY A 56 -1.47 5.37 7.54
N LYS A 57 -2.46 4.75 8.19
CA LYS A 57 -2.36 3.43 8.81
C LYS A 57 -2.80 2.36 7.81
N VAL A 58 -2.11 1.22 7.85
CA VAL A 58 -2.45 0.05 7.03
C VAL A 58 -3.04 -1.03 7.93
N SER A 59 -4.18 -1.56 7.54
CA SER A 59 -4.84 -2.70 8.17
C SER A 59 -5.36 -3.65 7.09
N GLY A 60 -5.89 -4.81 7.50
CA GLY A 60 -6.34 -5.82 6.56
C GLY A 60 -6.18 -7.24 7.09
N PHE A 61 -6.38 -8.20 6.20
CA PHE A 61 -6.23 -9.62 6.47
C PHE A 61 -5.88 -10.40 5.20
N VAL A 62 -5.25 -11.56 5.39
CA VAL A 62 -5.10 -12.59 4.35
C VAL A 62 -6.21 -13.61 4.55
N SER A 63 -7.00 -13.88 3.52
CA SER A 63 -7.98 -14.94 3.51
C SER A 63 -7.49 -16.11 2.66
N ARG A 64 -7.42 -17.31 3.26
CA ARG A 64 -6.89 -18.51 2.61
C ARG A 64 -7.43 -19.79 3.20
N PHE A 65 -7.26 -20.90 2.47
CA PHE A 65 -7.53 -22.22 3.02
C PHE A 65 -6.44 -22.63 4.01
N GLY A 66 -6.88 -23.18 5.14
CA GLY A 66 -6.03 -23.89 6.07
C GLY A 66 -5.45 -25.14 5.42
N GLU A 67 -4.17 -25.40 5.68
CA GLU A 67 -3.42 -26.53 5.13
C GLU A 67 -2.97 -27.51 6.21
N ARG A 68 -3.11 -27.14 7.49
CA ARG A 68 -2.72 -28.00 8.61
C ARG A 68 -3.87 -28.94 8.96
N ASP A 69 -3.57 -30.04 9.61
CA ASP A 69 -4.59 -31.02 10.01
C ASP A 69 -5.68 -30.42 10.90
N SER A 70 -5.34 -29.38 11.68
CA SER A 70 -6.28 -28.65 12.55
C SER A 70 -7.29 -27.77 11.80
N ASP A 71 -6.97 -27.33 10.58
CA ASP A 71 -7.74 -26.32 9.85
C ASP A 71 -7.90 -26.63 8.35
N ARG A 72 -7.59 -27.85 7.93
CA ARG A 72 -7.57 -28.26 6.53
C ARG A 72 -8.91 -27.98 5.85
N GLY A 73 -8.87 -27.17 4.80
CA GLY A 73 -10.07 -26.83 4.02
C GLY A 73 -10.99 -25.80 4.66
N VAL A 74 -10.67 -25.32 5.87
CA VAL A 74 -11.36 -24.19 6.49
C VAL A 74 -10.85 -22.90 5.87
N PHE A 75 -11.77 -21.97 5.60
CA PHE A 75 -11.43 -20.63 5.14
C PHE A 75 -11.06 -19.76 6.33
N LEU A 76 -9.83 -19.24 6.35
CA LEU A 76 -9.26 -18.55 7.51
C LEU A 76 -8.93 -17.10 7.15
N ASP A 77 -9.44 -16.18 7.96
CA ASP A 77 -9.07 -14.75 7.91
C ASP A 77 -7.96 -14.44 8.90
N GLN A 78 -6.76 -14.21 8.39
CA GLN A 78 -5.57 -13.89 9.16
C GLN A 78 -5.28 -12.39 9.13
N PHE A 79 -5.81 -11.68 10.14
CA PHE A 79 -5.63 -10.24 10.31
C PHE A 79 -4.16 -9.83 10.43
N PHE A 80 -3.84 -8.63 9.95
CA PHE A 80 -2.52 -8.05 10.13
C PHE A 80 -2.24 -7.80 11.62
N SER A 81 -1.08 -8.26 12.08
CA SER A 81 -0.51 -7.92 13.39
C SER A 81 0.33 -6.64 13.30
N LYS A 82 1.01 -6.44 12.18
CA LYS A 82 1.71 -5.20 11.80
C LYS A 82 1.60 -5.00 10.30
N ALA A 83 1.50 -3.74 9.86
CA ALA A 83 1.56 -3.39 8.45
C ALA A 83 2.07 -1.96 8.28
N SER A 84 2.68 -1.66 7.14
CA SER A 84 3.20 -0.35 6.82
C SER A 84 3.16 -0.06 5.32
N LEU A 85 3.01 1.22 5.01
CA LEU A 85 3.09 1.75 3.65
C LEU A 85 4.07 2.93 3.63
N ASP A 86 5.30 2.68 3.19
CA ASP A 86 6.32 3.71 3.03
C ASP A 86 6.51 4.05 1.54
N GLY A 87 5.91 5.17 1.14
CA GLY A 87 5.82 5.56 -0.26
C GLY A 87 5.04 4.53 -1.08
N LYS A 88 5.77 3.68 -1.81
CA LYS A 88 5.21 2.56 -2.60
C LYS A 88 5.53 1.18 -2.01
N LYS A 89 6.28 1.11 -0.92
CA LYS A 89 6.66 -0.16 -0.28
C LYS A 89 5.55 -0.56 0.67
N LEU A 90 4.89 -1.66 0.37
CA LEU A 90 3.89 -2.28 1.23
C LEU A 90 4.55 -3.43 1.97
N SER A 91 4.36 -3.49 3.29
CA SER A 91 4.69 -4.70 4.06
C SER A 91 3.62 -5.00 5.09
N PHE A 92 3.41 -6.28 5.37
CA PHE A 92 2.54 -6.72 6.44
C PHE A 92 3.03 -8.03 7.05
N THR A 93 2.57 -8.28 8.27
CA THR A 93 2.66 -9.58 8.94
C THR A 93 1.30 -9.90 9.53
N THR A 94 0.87 -11.16 9.42
CA THR A 94 -0.41 -11.59 9.99
C THR A 94 -0.27 -11.99 11.46
N LYS A 95 -1.40 -12.13 12.14
CA LYS A 95 -1.50 -12.90 13.39
C LYS A 95 -1.29 -14.39 13.08
N SER A 96 -0.75 -15.11 14.05
CA SER A 96 -0.61 -16.56 13.94
C SER A 96 -1.97 -17.24 14.18
N ILE A 97 -2.33 -18.17 13.30
CA ILE A 97 -3.45 -19.10 13.48
C ILE A 97 -2.87 -20.52 13.38
N HIS A 98 -3.11 -21.34 14.42
CA HIS A 98 -2.57 -22.70 14.53
C HIS A 98 -1.06 -22.82 14.25
N GLY A 99 -0.29 -21.81 14.67
CA GLY A 99 1.17 -21.77 14.49
C GLY A 99 1.63 -21.29 13.12
N THR A 100 0.73 -20.94 12.20
CA THR A 100 1.06 -20.43 10.87
C THR A 100 0.84 -18.92 10.80
N TRP A 101 1.79 -18.18 10.24
CA TRP A 101 1.64 -16.74 9.92
C TRP A 101 2.39 -16.38 8.65
N TYR A 102 2.08 -15.19 8.11
CA TYR A 102 2.65 -14.70 6.86
C TYR A 102 3.36 -13.38 7.07
N GLU A 103 4.44 -13.18 6.33
CA GLU A 103 5.03 -11.87 6.09
C GLU A 103 5.06 -11.59 4.59
N PHE A 104 4.70 -10.38 4.20
CA PHE A 104 4.79 -9.91 2.83
C PHE A 104 5.58 -8.62 2.75
N ALA A 105 6.38 -8.49 1.70
CA ALA A 105 7.02 -7.23 1.32
C ALA A 105 6.98 -7.09 -0.20
N GLY A 106 6.43 -5.98 -0.68
CA GLY A 106 6.27 -5.72 -2.11
C GLY A 106 6.27 -4.24 -2.46
N VAL A 107 6.22 -3.94 -3.75
CA VAL A 107 6.24 -2.57 -4.28
C VAL A 107 5.01 -2.32 -5.15
N ILE A 108 4.25 -1.29 -4.79
CA ILE A 108 3.04 -0.90 -5.51
C ILE A 108 3.40 -0.36 -6.90
N GLY A 109 2.80 -0.98 -7.92
CA GLY A 109 2.90 -0.60 -9.31
C GLY A 109 1.55 -0.63 -10.02
N ARG A 110 1.57 -0.22 -11.29
CA ARG A 110 0.46 -0.43 -12.22
C ARG A 110 0.60 -1.79 -12.86
N GLY A 111 -0.50 -2.54 -12.92
CA GLY A 111 -0.52 -3.80 -13.66
C GLY A 111 -1.15 -3.66 -15.04
N GLU A 112 -1.66 -4.78 -15.54
CA GLU A 112 -2.24 -4.90 -16.88
C GLU A 112 -3.62 -4.23 -16.99
N GLY A 113 -4.32 -4.09 -15.87
CA GLY A 113 -5.57 -3.34 -15.77
C GLY A 113 -5.31 -1.86 -16.05
N LYS A 114 -5.89 -1.33 -17.13
CA LYS A 114 -5.71 0.09 -17.52
C LYS A 114 -6.63 1.03 -16.74
N THR A 115 -7.71 0.51 -16.16
CA THR A 115 -8.70 1.25 -15.37
C THR A 115 -8.98 0.52 -14.06
N PRO A 116 -9.45 1.22 -13.00
CA PRO A 116 -9.79 0.60 -11.72
C PRO A 116 -10.83 -0.53 -11.80
N ASP A 117 -11.64 -0.54 -12.86
CA ASP A 117 -12.68 -1.56 -13.12
C ASP A 117 -12.12 -2.82 -13.80
N LYS A 118 -10.81 -2.89 -14.01
CA LYS A 118 -10.11 -4.07 -14.52
C LYS A 118 -9.24 -4.68 -13.44
N GLU A 119 -9.27 -6.01 -13.37
CA GLU A 119 -8.39 -6.75 -12.48
C GLU A 119 -6.92 -6.38 -12.75
N GLY A 120 -6.14 -6.28 -11.69
CA GLY A 120 -4.72 -5.95 -11.78
C GLY A 120 -4.46 -4.50 -12.16
N TYR A 121 -5.41 -3.58 -12.00
CA TYR A 121 -5.15 -2.14 -12.09
C TYR A 121 -4.00 -1.71 -11.18
N TRP A 122 -4.03 -2.22 -9.95
CA TRP A 122 -2.88 -2.25 -9.06
C TRP A 122 -2.25 -3.63 -9.10
N SER A 123 -0.92 -3.64 -9.20
CA SER A 123 -0.10 -4.84 -9.15
C SER A 123 1.02 -4.62 -8.15
N ILE A 124 1.13 -5.51 -7.18
CA ILE A 124 2.12 -5.42 -6.10
C ILE A 124 2.96 -6.70 -6.13
N PRO A 125 3.98 -6.79 -7.01
CA PRO A 125 4.95 -7.86 -6.96
C PRO A 125 5.74 -7.79 -5.64
N GLY A 126 6.04 -8.95 -5.08
CA GLY A 126 6.80 -9.05 -3.84
C GLY A 126 6.99 -10.48 -3.36
N THR A 127 7.64 -10.61 -2.21
CA THR A 127 7.93 -11.89 -1.59
C THR A 127 6.92 -12.15 -0.47
N LEU A 128 6.25 -13.30 -0.52
CA LEU A 128 5.46 -13.84 0.59
C LEU A 128 6.25 -14.92 1.30
N LYS A 129 6.44 -14.75 2.62
CA LYS A 129 7.03 -15.75 3.50
C LYS A 129 5.94 -16.34 4.39
N GLN A 130 5.76 -17.64 4.30
CA GLN A 130 4.99 -18.41 5.25
C GLN A 130 5.94 -18.89 6.36
N PHE A 131 5.49 -18.79 7.60
CA PHE A 131 6.16 -19.36 8.74
C PHE A 131 5.24 -20.35 9.43
N ASP A 132 5.80 -21.46 9.89
CA ASP A 132 5.07 -22.51 10.60
C ASP A 132 5.83 -22.88 11.87
N LEU A 133 5.14 -22.76 13.01
CA LEU A 133 5.57 -23.30 14.29
C LEU A 133 5.13 -24.77 14.37
N ASP A 134 6.08 -25.66 14.64
CA ASP A 134 5.80 -27.06 14.92
C ASP A 134 5.54 -27.31 16.43
N ASP A 135 5.12 -28.52 16.77
CA ASP A 135 4.83 -28.91 18.16
C ASP A 135 6.08 -28.88 19.06
N ASN A 136 7.27 -28.97 18.45
CA ASN A 136 8.57 -28.88 19.11
C ASN A 136 9.04 -27.43 19.28
N LYS A 137 8.19 -26.44 18.94
CA LYS A 137 8.46 -25.00 18.97
C LYS A 137 9.55 -24.54 17.99
N ASN A 138 9.87 -25.35 17.00
CA ASN A 138 10.73 -24.92 15.90
C ASN A 138 9.91 -24.12 14.90
N VAL A 139 10.54 -23.05 14.38
CA VAL A 139 9.97 -22.25 13.31
C VAL A 139 10.60 -22.66 11.99
N THR A 140 9.77 -23.06 11.04
CA THR A 140 10.18 -23.24 9.65
C THR A 140 9.64 -22.08 8.80
N SER A 141 10.26 -21.83 7.65
CA SER A 141 9.76 -20.81 6.72
C SER A 141 9.85 -21.26 5.27
N LYS A 142 8.89 -20.81 4.46
CA LYS A 142 8.83 -21.01 3.02
C LYS A 142 8.60 -19.67 2.36
N SER A 143 9.51 -19.26 1.48
CA SER A 143 9.41 -18.00 0.73
C SER A 143 9.00 -18.27 -0.70
N ARG A 144 8.19 -17.39 -1.28
CA ARG A 144 7.83 -17.42 -2.70
C ARG A 144 7.57 -16.01 -3.23
N GLU A 145 7.86 -15.78 -4.49
CA GLU A 145 7.43 -14.58 -5.20
C GLU A 145 5.95 -14.67 -5.54
N VAL A 146 5.21 -13.59 -5.30
CA VAL A 146 3.79 -13.45 -5.61
C VAL A 146 3.53 -12.07 -6.22
N THR A 147 2.38 -11.89 -6.82
CA THR A 147 1.90 -10.58 -7.26
C THR A 147 0.49 -10.38 -6.74
N LEU A 148 0.30 -9.40 -5.86
CA LEU A 148 -1.04 -9.01 -5.43
C LEU A 148 -1.70 -8.21 -6.57
N LYS A 149 -2.79 -8.71 -7.15
CA LYS A 149 -3.54 -8.02 -8.22
C LYS A 149 -4.87 -7.53 -7.68
N SER A 150 -5.17 -6.24 -7.81
CA SER A 150 -6.43 -5.69 -7.31
C SER A 150 -7.63 -6.29 -8.05
N PHE A 151 -8.70 -6.60 -7.32
CA PHE A 151 -9.99 -6.85 -7.94
C PHE A 151 -10.57 -5.57 -8.57
N PRO A 152 -11.48 -5.72 -9.55
CA PRO A 152 -12.25 -4.60 -10.10
C PRO A 152 -12.96 -3.80 -9.00
N GLN A 153 -12.83 -2.47 -9.03
CA GLN A 153 -13.50 -1.59 -8.06
C GLN A 153 -14.98 -1.37 -8.38
N ASN A 154 -15.39 -1.53 -9.64
CA ASN A 154 -16.80 -1.57 -10.04
C ASN A 154 -17.13 -2.98 -10.57
N LEU A 155 -18.03 -3.68 -9.89
CA LEU A 155 -18.41 -5.06 -10.22
C LEU A 155 -19.46 -5.14 -11.34
N GLU A 156 -19.94 -4.00 -11.85
CA GLU A 156 -20.95 -3.97 -12.91
C GLU A 156 -20.47 -4.58 -14.25
N ASP A 157 -19.16 -4.66 -14.45
CA ASP A 157 -18.54 -5.25 -15.66
C ASP A 157 -17.91 -6.65 -15.42
N ALA A 158 -17.97 -7.19 -14.20
CA ALA A 158 -17.48 -8.53 -13.88
C ALA A 158 -18.52 -9.59 -14.31
N GLU A 159 -18.58 -9.83 -15.63
CA GLU A 159 -19.26 -10.97 -16.28
C GLU A 159 -20.77 -11.14 -15.98
N SER A 160 -21.60 -10.44 -16.75
CA SER A 160 -22.77 -11.12 -17.32
C SER A 160 -22.30 -11.89 -18.56
N PRO A 161 -22.32 -13.25 -18.58
CA PRO A 161 -22.15 -13.96 -19.84
C PRO A 161 -23.26 -13.50 -20.78
N LYS A 162 -22.90 -12.95 -21.95
CA LYS A 162 -23.89 -12.82 -23.04
C LYS A 162 -24.34 -14.22 -23.42
N GLN A 163 -25.65 -14.43 -23.32
CA GLN A 163 -26.40 -15.64 -23.64
C GLN A 163 -26.03 -16.23 -25.01
#